data_AF-A0A0B4R997-F1
#
_entry.id   AF-A0A0B4R997-F1
#
_cell.length_a   1.000
_cell.length_b   1.000
_cell.length_c   1.000
_cell.angle_alpha   90.00
_cell.angle_beta   90.00
_cell.angle_gamma   90.00
#
_symmetry.space_group_name_H-M   'P 1'
#
loop_
_entity.id
_entity.type
_entity.pdbx_description
1 polymer ?
#
loop_
_entity_poly.entity_id
_entity_poly.type
_entity_poly.pdbx_seq_one_letter_code
_entity_poly.pdbx_strand_id
1 'polypeptide(L)'
;MHQETVNRAGEKVLGIIGIVFNILFIGLMGFAMVSYSNAPEFRQYMEEEMMADPTITNPEEVEMIMNVMSSGFGIVGWVVIALLALSTLLAVIAIISLRKKGNASTAGVFFILAGLFAGLLSLTSILFYVAAIMCFVRKPRVQQTQTLRDDDFKYQEDEFQRKEDSFNNDTTTQKDNDTPYRPL
;
A
#
# COMPACT_ATOMS: atom_id res chain seq x y z
N MET A 1 22.98 21.33 -3.90
CA MET A 1 22.82 19.99 -3.31
C MET A 1 21.42 19.49 -3.67
N HIS A 2 21.32 18.54 -4.59
CA HIS A 2 20.04 17.99 -5.04
C HIS A 2 19.73 16.77 -4.18
N GLN A 3 18.74 16.87 -3.29
CA GLN A 3 18.30 15.72 -2.50
C GLN A 3 17.42 14.84 -3.38
N GLU A 4 17.95 13.71 -3.85
CA GLU A 4 17.11 12.63 -4.39
C GLU A 4 16.36 11.95 -3.25
N THR A 5 15.24 12.56 -2.87
CA THR A 5 14.22 11.90 -2.06
C THR A 5 13.69 10.73 -2.88
N VAL A 6 14.15 9.52 -2.60
CA VAL A 6 13.63 8.34 -3.30
C VAL A 6 12.16 8.21 -2.96
N ASN A 7 11.35 8.56 -3.96
CA ASN A 7 9.94 8.79 -3.80
C ASN A 7 9.27 7.47 -3.43
N ARG A 8 8.56 7.42 -2.29
CA ARG A 8 7.61 6.33 -1.99
C ARG A 8 6.34 6.43 -2.86
N ALA A 9 6.46 7.02 -4.05
CA ALA A 9 5.39 7.18 -5.02
C ALA A 9 5.03 5.85 -5.68
N GLY A 10 6.00 4.99 -6.00
CA GLY A 10 5.74 3.72 -6.71
C GLY A 10 4.70 2.82 -6.02
N GLU A 11 4.85 2.57 -4.72
CA GLU A 11 3.89 1.76 -3.93
C GLU A 11 2.53 2.44 -3.82
N LYS A 12 2.51 3.76 -3.58
CA LYS A 12 1.26 4.51 -3.48
C LYS A 12 0.51 4.53 -4.81
N VAL A 13 1.21 4.80 -5.90
CA VAL A 13 0.64 4.84 -7.25
C VAL A 13 0.11 3.47 -7.64
N LEU A 14 0.87 2.39 -7.41
CA LEU A 14 0.41 1.04 -7.74
C LEU A 14 -0.80 0.61 -6.88
N GLY A 15 -0.79 0.92 -5.59
CA GLY A 15 -1.93 0.68 -4.71
C GLY A 15 -3.17 1.46 -5.12
N ILE A 16 -3.01 2.75 -5.47
CA ILE A 16 -4.11 3.60 -5.96
C ILE A 16 -4.66 3.07 -7.27
N ILE A 17 -3.80 2.70 -8.22
CA ILE A 17 -4.21 2.11 -9.51
C ILE A 17 -5.02 0.83 -9.25
N GLY A 18 -4.55 -0.07 -8.39
CA GLY A 18 -5.28 -1.29 -8.03
C GLY A 18 -6.67 -0.99 -7.44
N ILE A 19 -6.78 -0.01 -6.55
CA ILE A 19 -8.07 0.40 -5.96
C ILE A 19 -9.00 0.96 -7.03
N VAL A 20 -8.52 1.84 -7.91
CA VAL A 20 -9.33 2.44 -8.98
C VAL A 20 -9.86 1.36 -9.92
N PHE A 21 -9.01 0.42 -10.34
CA PHE A 21 -9.43 -0.73 -11.16
C PHE A 21 -10.45 -1.62 -10.42
N ASN A 22 -10.25 -1.85 -9.12
CA ASN A 22 -11.18 -2.66 -8.32
C ASN A 22 -12.56 -2.00 -8.21
N ILE A 23 -12.62 -0.69 -7.96
CA ILE A 23 -13.87 0.07 -7.92
C ILE A 23 -14.55 0.07 -9.28
N LEU A 24 -13.79 0.28 -10.37
CA LEU A 24 -14.32 0.24 -11.73
C LEU A 24 -14.91 -1.14 -12.05
N PHE A 25 -14.21 -2.21 -11.68
CA PHE A 25 -14.68 -3.58 -11.88
C PHE A 25 -15.95 -3.86 -11.07
N ILE A 26 -16.00 -3.46 -9.80
CA ILE A 26 -17.21 -3.56 -8.96
C ILE A 26 -18.38 -2.83 -9.60
N GLY A 27 -18.17 -1.60 -10.09
CA GLY A 27 -19.20 -0.79 -10.73
C GLY A 27 -19.72 -1.43 -12.02
N LEU A 28 -18.83 -1.93 -12.88
CA LEU A 28 -19.19 -2.57 -14.14
C LEU A 28 -19.92 -3.91 -13.91
N MET A 29 -19.42 -4.72 -12.98
CA MET A 29 -20.05 -6.00 -12.59
C MET A 29 -21.44 -5.77 -11.97
N GLY A 30 -21.55 -4.80 -11.05
CA GLY A 30 -22.82 -4.43 -10.42
C GLY A 30 -23.83 -3.90 -11.44
N PHE A 31 -23.39 -3.03 -12.36
CA PHE A 31 -24.23 -2.54 -13.44
C PHE A 31 -24.72 -3.66 -14.36
N ALA A 32 -23.83 -4.59 -14.74
CA ALA A 32 -24.20 -5.74 -15.57
C ALA A 32 -25.22 -6.66 -14.86
N MET A 33 -25.02 -6.93 -13.56
CA MET A 33 -25.95 -7.73 -12.76
C MET A 33 -27.32 -7.08 -12.63
N VAL A 34 -27.36 -5.78 -12.29
CA VAL A 34 -28.60 -5.02 -12.16
C VAL A 34 -29.32 -4.92 -13.51
N SER A 35 -28.58 -4.77 -14.62
CA SER A 35 -29.16 -4.77 -15.95
C SER A 35 -29.76 -6.13 -16.32
N TYR A 36 -29.05 -7.23 -16.03
CA TYR A 36 -29.53 -8.59 -16.26
C TYR A 36 -30.75 -8.93 -15.40
N SER A 37 -30.79 -8.50 -14.14
CA SER A 37 -31.92 -8.77 -13.24
C SER A 37 -33.17 -7.97 -13.58
N ASN A 38 -33.02 -6.75 -14.10
CA ASN A 38 -34.13 -5.83 -14.38
C ASN A 38 -34.66 -5.90 -15.82
N ALA A 39 -33.96 -6.58 -16.73
CA ALA A 39 -34.36 -6.72 -18.12
C ALA A 39 -34.76 -8.17 -18.45
N PRO A 40 -36.00 -8.60 -18.14
CA PRO A 40 -36.45 -9.95 -18.48
C PRO A 40 -36.43 -10.22 -19.99
N GLU A 41 -36.68 -9.21 -20.83
CA GLU A 41 -36.59 -9.32 -22.29
C GLU A 41 -35.18 -9.67 -22.76
N PHE A 42 -34.13 -9.18 -22.08
CA PHE A 42 -32.75 -9.52 -22.41
C PHE A 42 -32.46 -11.01 -22.16
N ARG A 43 -33.09 -11.59 -21.12
CA ARG A 43 -32.95 -13.00 -20.78
C ARG A 43 -33.67 -13.90 -21.79
N GLN A 44 -34.88 -13.49 -22.20
CA GLN A 44 -35.66 -14.17 -23.23
C GLN A 44 -34.96 -14.11 -24.59
N TYR A 45 -34.43 -12.95 -24.97
CA TYR A 45 -33.66 -12.78 -26.20
C TYR A 45 -32.42 -13.69 -26.22
N MET A 46 -31.67 -13.74 -25.12
CA MET A 46 -30.53 -14.65 -25.01
C MET A 46 -30.95 -16.14 -25.07
N GLU A 47 -32.08 -16.51 -24.49
CA GLU A 47 -32.59 -17.89 -24.54
C GLU A 47 -32.96 -18.30 -25.96
N GLU A 48 -33.67 -17.43 -26.67
CA GLU A 48 -34.10 -17.64 -28.05
C GLU A 48 -32.90 -17.73 -29.00
N GLU A 49 -31.89 -16.88 -28.82
CA GLU A 49 -30.68 -16.91 -29.66
C GLU A 49 -29.80 -18.14 -29.38
N MET A 50 -29.76 -18.62 -28.12
CA MET A 50 -29.09 -19.88 -27.79
C MET A 50 -29.84 -21.10 -28.33
N MET A 51 -31.18 -21.10 -28.31
CA MET A 51 -31.98 -22.17 -28.90
C MET A 51 -31.93 -22.19 -30.44
N ALA A 52 -31.64 -21.05 -31.06
CA ALA A 52 -31.45 -20.94 -32.51
C ALA A 52 -30.06 -21.42 -32.98
N ASP A 53 -29.11 -21.65 -32.06
CA ASP A 53 -27.76 -22.11 -32.39
C ASP A 53 -27.76 -23.61 -32.76
N PRO A 54 -27.31 -23.99 -33.98
CA PRO A 54 -27.28 -25.38 -34.43
C PRO A 54 -26.29 -26.27 -33.65
N THR A 55 -25.43 -25.70 -32.81
CA THR A 55 -24.51 -26.47 -31.93
C THR A 55 -25.20 -26.98 -30.67
N ILE A 56 -26.31 -26.37 -30.27
CA ILE A 56 -27.10 -26.80 -29.13
C ILE A 56 -27.95 -28.00 -29.57
N THR A 57 -27.64 -29.16 -29.01
CA THR A 57 -28.30 -30.42 -29.40
C THR A 57 -29.55 -30.69 -28.57
N ASN A 58 -29.62 -30.14 -27.34
CA ASN A 58 -30.74 -30.33 -26.43
C ASN A 58 -31.19 -29.01 -25.77
N PRO A 59 -32.49 -28.78 -25.64
CA PRO A 59 -33.03 -27.60 -24.96
C PRO A 59 -32.71 -27.57 -23.45
N GLU A 60 -32.53 -28.75 -22.81
CA GLU A 60 -32.10 -28.84 -21.41
C GLU A 60 -30.71 -28.22 -21.16
N GLU A 61 -29.82 -28.21 -22.16
CA GLU A 61 -28.49 -27.60 -22.04
C GLU A 61 -28.60 -26.07 -21.90
N VAL A 62 -29.52 -25.45 -22.66
CA VAL A 62 -29.80 -24.02 -22.57
C VAL A 62 -30.37 -23.66 -21.21
N GLU A 63 -31.33 -24.45 -20.73
CA GLU A 63 -31.95 -24.23 -19.42
C GLU A 63 -30.92 -24.37 -18.29
N MET A 64 -30.01 -25.36 -18.37
CA MET A 64 -28.92 -25.52 -17.42
C MET A 64 -27.97 -24.31 -17.43
N ILE A 65 -27.55 -23.83 -18.60
CA ILE A 65 -26.67 -22.66 -18.74
C ILE A 65 -27.34 -21.41 -18.16
N MET A 66 -28.61 -21.19 -18.50
CA MET A 66 -29.39 -20.06 -17.98
C MET A 66 -29.58 -20.13 -16.47
N ASN A 67 -29.81 -21.33 -15.93
CA ASN A 67 -29.96 -21.52 -14.50
C ASN A 67 -28.64 -21.25 -13.74
N VAL A 68 -27.51 -21.74 -14.26
CA VAL A 68 -26.16 -21.43 -13.70
C VAL A 68 -25.87 -19.94 -13.77
N MET A 69 -26.14 -19.30 -14.90
CA MET A 69 -25.94 -17.87 -15.11
C MET A 69 -26.80 -17.04 -14.15
N SER A 70 -28.08 -17.40 -14.01
CA SER A 70 -29.01 -16.73 -13.11
C SER A 70 -28.63 -16.89 -11.64
N SER A 71 -28.18 -18.08 -11.25
CA SER A 71 -27.70 -18.37 -9.89
C SER A 71 -26.40 -17.61 -9.60
N GLY A 72 -25.51 -17.50 -10.59
CA GLY A 72 -24.25 -16.75 -10.52
C GLY A 72 -24.47 -15.23 -10.42
N PHE A 73 -25.42 -14.66 -11.18
CA PHE A 73 -25.77 -13.24 -11.10
C PHE A 73 -26.74 -12.90 -9.96
N GLY A 74 -27.34 -13.90 -9.33
CA GLY A 74 -28.18 -13.75 -8.15
C GLY A 74 -27.36 -13.57 -6.87
N ILE A 75 -27.68 -14.35 -5.83
CA ILE A 75 -27.10 -14.20 -4.48
C ILE A 75 -25.57 -14.32 -4.50
N VAL A 76 -25.03 -15.27 -5.27
CA VAL A 76 -23.58 -15.50 -5.36
C VAL A 76 -22.86 -14.25 -5.90
N GLY A 77 -23.42 -13.62 -6.92
CA GLY A 77 -22.89 -12.41 -7.53
C GLY A 77 -22.79 -11.24 -6.55
N TRP A 78 -23.86 -11.01 -5.77
CA TRP A 78 -23.88 -9.98 -4.74
C TRP A 78 -22.89 -10.26 -3.60
N VAL A 79 -22.71 -11.54 -3.23
CA VAL A 79 -21.69 -11.95 -2.25
C VAL A 79 -20.28 -11.65 -2.77
N VAL A 80 -20.01 -11.91 -4.05
CA VAL A 80 -18.72 -11.56 -4.69
C VAL A 80 -18.49 -10.05 -4.69
N ILE A 81 -19.52 -9.25 -5.02
CA ILE A 81 -19.43 -7.78 -4.96
C ILE A 81 -19.13 -7.31 -3.54
N ALA A 82 -19.79 -7.88 -2.52
CA ALA A 82 -19.54 -7.55 -1.12
C ALA A 82 -18.11 -7.92 -0.69
N LEU A 83 -17.58 -9.06 -1.13
CA LEU A 83 -16.19 -9.46 -0.89
C LEU A 83 -15.20 -8.50 -1.57
N LEU A 84 -15.47 -8.10 -2.82
CA LEU A 84 -14.65 -7.12 -3.52
C LEU A 84 -14.68 -5.75 -2.84
N ALA A 85 -15.83 -5.32 -2.33
CA ALA A 85 -15.95 -4.09 -1.56
C ALA A 85 -15.13 -4.17 -0.26
N LEU A 86 -15.19 -5.29 0.46
CA LEU A 86 -14.38 -5.53 1.66
C LEU A 86 -12.88 -5.52 1.35
N SER A 87 -12.47 -6.16 0.24
CA SER A 87 -11.10 -6.10 -0.28
C SER A 87 -10.65 -4.66 -0.52
N THR A 88 -11.54 -3.83 -1.09
CA THR A 88 -11.24 -2.41 -1.34
C THR A 88 -10.98 -1.66 -0.04
N LEU A 89 -11.77 -1.92 1.01
CA LEU A 89 -11.55 -1.31 2.34
C LEU A 89 -10.19 -1.71 2.93
N LEU A 90 -9.82 -2.98 2.83
CA LEU A 90 -8.50 -3.48 3.25
C LEU A 90 -7.36 -2.78 2.49
N ALA A 91 -7.51 -2.60 1.17
CA ALA A 91 -6.53 -1.89 0.35
C ALA A 91 -6.40 -0.42 0.75
N VAL A 92 -7.50 0.26 1.09
CA VAL A 92 -7.48 1.64 1.60
C VAL A 92 -6.73 1.73 2.93
N ILE A 93 -7.00 0.80 3.86
CA ILE A 93 -6.30 0.72 5.16
C ILE A 93 -4.80 0.47 4.93
N ALA A 94 -4.43 -0.37 3.96
CA ALA A 94 -3.04 -0.61 3.58
C ALA A 94 -2.32 0.68 3.14
N ILE A 95 -2.96 1.51 2.30
CA ILE A 95 -2.39 2.78 1.84
C ILE A 95 -2.24 3.78 2.98
N ILE A 96 -3.24 3.87 3.88
CA ILE A 96 -3.16 4.75 5.06
C ILE A 96 -2.02 4.31 5.98
N SER A 97 -1.86 3.00 6.19
CA SER A 97 -0.77 2.41 6.97
C SER A 97 0.60 2.74 6.38
N LEU A 98 0.72 2.75 5.04
CA LEU A 98 1.93 3.17 4.33
C LEU A 98 2.26 4.67 4.49
N ARG A 99 1.26 5.48 4.85
CA ARG A 99 1.37 6.94 5.02
C ARG A 99 1.84 7.31 6.43
N LYS A 100 1.43 6.55 7.45
CA LYS A 100 1.95 6.68 8.82
C LYS A 100 3.40 6.21 8.81
N LYS A 101 4.28 6.77 9.65
CA LYS A 101 5.71 6.39 9.80
C LYS A 101 5.86 4.98 10.42
N GLY A 102 5.06 4.04 9.93
CA GLY A 102 4.92 2.66 10.36
C GLY A 102 5.47 1.72 9.30
N ASN A 103 5.86 0.55 9.77
CA ASN A 103 6.60 -0.46 9.04
C ASN A 103 5.86 -0.84 7.74
N ALA A 104 6.50 -0.65 6.58
CA ALA A 104 5.94 -1.00 5.27
C ALA A 104 5.48 -2.46 5.19
N SER A 105 6.12 -3.33 5.99
CA SER A 105 5.76 -4.74 6.17
C SER A 105 4.30 -4.95 6.60
N THR A 106 3.72 -4.07 7.40
CA THR A 106 2.31 -4.21 7.84
C THR A 106 1.35 -3.90 6.70
N ALA A 107 1.66 -2.92 5.84
CA ALA A 107 0.85 -2.57 4.68
C ALA A 107 0.87 -3.68 3.61
N GLY A 108 1.99 -4.39 3.45
CA GLY A 108 2.10 -5.55 2.56
C GLY A 108 1.14 -6.68 2.92
N VAL A 109 1.02 -7.01 4.22
CA VAL A 109 0.06 -8.04 4.70
C VAL A 109 -1.38 -7.65 4.36
N PHE A 110 -1.76 -6.39 4.55
CA PHE A 110 -3.11 -5.93 4.18
C PHE A 110 -3.38 -6.00 2.67
N PHE A 111 -2.36 -5.78 1.82
CA PHE A 111 -2.51 -6.00 0.38
C PHE A 111 -2.62 -7.48 -0.01
N ILE A 112 -1.90 -8.39 0.67
CA ILE A 112 -2.11 -9.84 0.48
C ILE A 112 -3.55 -10.23 0.84
N LEU A 113 -4.04 -9.75 1.99
CA LEU A 113 -5.41 -10.01 2.42
C LEU A 113 -6.42 -9.41 1.43
N ALA A 114 -6.20 -8.18 0.97
CA ALA A 114 -7.04 -7.56 -0.05
C ALA A 114 -7.04 -8.38 -1.35
N GLY A 115 -5.87 -8.84 -1.82
CA GLY A 115 -5.75 -9.72 -2.99
C GLY A 115 -6.48 -11.05 -2.80
N LEU A 116 -6.38 -11.67 -1.62
CA LEU A 116 -7.08 -12.90 -1.29
C LEU A 116 -8.61 -12.73 -1.39
N PHE A 117 -9.15 -11.66 -0.81
CA PHE A 117 -10.59 -11.37 -0.88
C PHE A 117 -11.05 -10.91 -2.27
N ALA A 118 -10.15 -10.33 -3.07
CA ALA A 118 -10.42 -10.00 -4.48
C ALA A 118 -10.40 -11.23 -5.40
N GLY A 119 -10.04 -12.41 -4.89
CA GLY A 119 -10.05 -13.69 -5.60
C GLY A 119 -8.70 -14.02 -6.24
N LEU A 120 -8.30 -15.29 -6.20
CA LEU A 120 -6.93 -15.72 -6.53
C LEU A 120 -6.46 -15.43 -7.97
N LEU A 121 -7.39 -15.29 -8.92
CA LEU A 121 -7.11 -15.11 -10.36
C LEU A 121 -7.73 -13.83 -10.96
N SER A 122 -8.32 -12.96 -10.13
CA SER A 122 -8.87 -11.70 -10.63
C SER A 122 -7.76 -10.77 -11.11
N LEU A 123 -8.02 -10.02 -12.18
CA LEU A 123 -7.08 -9.02 -12.69
C LEU A 123 -6.73 -7.96 -11.62
N THR A 124 -7.68 -7.68 -10.72
CA THR A 124 -7.52 -6.76 -9.60
C THR A 124 -6.68 -7.35 -8.46
N SER A 125 -6.77 -8.66 -8.21
CA SER A 125 -5.99 -9.32 -7.16
C SER A 125 -4.52 -9.44 -7.53
N ILE A 126 -4.21 -9.64 -8.82
CA ILE A 126 -2.85 -9.64 -9.33
C ILE A 126 -2.17 -8.29 -9.04
N LEU A 127 -2.87 -7.16 -9.26
CA LEU A 127 -2.35 -5.83 -8.92
C LEU A 127 -2.09 -5.69 -7.41
N PHE A 128 -2.98 -6.20 -6.57
CA PHE A 128 -2.80 -6.20 -5.11
C PHE A 128 -1.65 -7.10 -4.65
N TYR A 129 -1.42 -8.25 -5.28
CA TYR A 129 -0.27 -9.10 -4.99
C TYR A 129 1.04 -8.44 -5.40
N VAL A 130 1.10 -7.78 -6.56
CA VAL A 130 2.31 -7.05 -6.97
C VAL A 130 2.58 -5.89 -6.01
N ALA A 131 1.55 -5.18 -5.54
CA ALA A 131 1.69 -4.14 -4.51
C ALA A 131 2.17 -4.71 -3.16
N ALA A 132 1.65 -5.87 -2.74
CA ALA A 132 2.10 -6.57 -1.55
C ALA A 132 3.58 -6.99 -1.65
N ILE A 133 3.96 -7.59 -2.77
CA ILE A 133 5.33 -8.01 -3.05
C ILE A 133 6.24 -6.79 -3.07
N MET A 134 5.86 -5.67 -3.67
CA MET A 134 6.65 -4.43 -3.58
C MET A 134 6.83 -3.94 -2.14
N CYS A 135 5.79 -4.04 -1.31
CA CYS A 135 5.85 -3.70 0.12
C CYS A 135 6.82 -4.60 0.91
N PHE A 136 6.97 -5.88 0.52
CA PHE A 136 7.86 -6.83 1.18
C PHE A 136 9.28 -6.84 0.63
N VAL A 137 9.43 -6.76 -0.70
CA VAL A 137 10.72 -6.81 -1.40
C VAL A 137 11.52 -5.54 -1.17
N ARG A 138 10.84 -4.40 -0.96
CA ARG A 138 11.53 -3.18 -0.59
C ARG A 138 11.90 -3.29 0.89
N LYS A 139 13.19 -3.56 1.17
CA LYS A 139 13.76 -3.38 2.51
C LYS A 139 13.18 -2.09 3.10
N PRO A 140 12.60 -2.11 4.32
CA PRO A 140 12.30 -0.86 4.99
C PRO A 140 13.59 -0.07 4.91
N ARG A 141 13.56 1.11 4.28
CA ARG A 141 14.62 2.05 4.52
C ARG A 141 14.52 2.27 6.01
N VAL A 142 15.40 1.58 6.74
CA VAL A 142 15.81 1.97 8.07
C VAL A 142 15.92 3.47 7.93
N GLN A 143 15.14 4.18 8.72
CA GLN A 143 15.29 5.61 8.84
C GLN A 143 16.63 5.83 9.56
N GLN A 144 17.74 5.43 8.93
CA GLN A 144 19.10 5.49 9.42
C GLN A 144 19.69 6.88 9.20
N THR A 145 18.86 7.89 8.91
CA THR A 145 19.33 9.27 8.72
C THR A 145 18.62 10.27 9.62
N GLN A 146 18.00 9.83 10.72
CA GLN A 146 17.51 10.77 11.74
C GLN A 146 17.94 10.44 13.18
N THR A 147 18.81 9.44 13.38
CA THR A 147 19.49 9.28 14.68
C THR A 147 21.00 9.34 14.57
N LEU A 148 21.61 8.93 13.44
CA LEU A 148 23.06 9.05 13.23
C LEU A 148 23.56 10.45 12.89
N ARG A 149 22.68 11.46 12.77
CA ARG A 149 23.08 12.84 12.49
C ARG A 149 23.01 13.76 13.72
N ASP A 150 22.24 13.41 14.74
CA ASP A 150 22.16 14.22 15.97
C ASP A 150 23.28 13.88 16.96
N ASP A 151 23.81 12.66 16.94
CA ASP A 151 24.95 12.30 17.79
C ASP A 151 26.26 13.00 17.34
N ASP A 152 26.50 13.11 16.02
CA ASP A 152 27.75 13.69 15.47
C ASP A 152 27.87 15.21 15.72
N PHE A 153 26.74 15.94 15.71
CA PHE A 153 26.75 17.37 16.08
C PHE A 153 26.97 17.57 17.59
N LYS A 154 26.46 16.65 18.43
CA LYS A 154 26.58 16.76 19.88
C LYS A 154 28.01 16.51 20.37
N TYR A 155 28.71 15.53 19.79
CA TYR A 155 30.14 15.33 20.09
C TYR A 155 31.00 16.50 19.63
N GLN A 156 30.63 17.15 18.51
CA GLN A 156 31.37 18.28 17.98
C GLN A 156 31.15 19.54 18.84
N GLU A 157 29.93 19.85 19.29
CA GLU A 157 29.67 20.94 20.24
C GLU A 157 30.34 20.72 21.60
N ASP A 158 30.29 19.49 22.14
CA ASP A 158 30.92 19.16 23.43
C ASP A 158 32.46 19.30 23.37
N GLU A 159 33.10 18.98 22.23
CA GLU A 159 34.54 19.22 22.03
C GLU A 159 34.89 20.71 21.89
N PHE A 160 34.05 21.50 21.22
CA PHE A 160 34.28 22.94 21.08
C PHE A 160 34.15 23.64 22.44
N GLN A 161 33.11 23.33 23.23
CA GLN A 161 32.94 23.88 24.58
C GLN A 161 34.08 23.46 25.52
N ARG A 162 34.51 22.19 25.48
CA ARG A 162 35.64 21.72 26.29
C ARG A 162 36.96 22.43 25.94
N LYS A 163 37.19 22.74 24.66
CA LYS A 163 38.39 23.49 24.22
C LYS A 163 38.32 24.95 24.63
N GLU A 164 37.14 25.57 24.58
CA GLU A 164 36.92 26.95 25.02
C GLU A 164 37.12 27.11 26.54
N ASP A 165 36.66 26.14 27.33
CA ASP A 165 36.87 26.10 28.79
C ASP A 165 38.35 25.88 29.17
N SER A 166 39.09 25.06 28.43
CA SER A 166 40.54 24.91 28.66
C SER A 166 41.32 26.18 28.29
N PHE A 167 40.94 26.85 27.20
CA PHE A 167 41.64 28.05 26.73
C PHE A 167 41.44 29.24 27.69
N ASN A 168 40.26 29.37 28.31
CA ASN A 168 40.00 30.42 29.30
C ASN A 168 40.73 30.19 30.64
N ASN A 169 40.97 28.93 31.04
CA ASN A 169 41.65 28.60 32.30
C ASN A 169 43.18 28.75 32.24
N ASP A 170 43.80 28.58 31.08
CA ASP A 170 45.25 28.76 30.93
C ASP A 170 45.67 30.26 30.99
N THR A 171 44.78 31.19 30.62
CA THR A 171 45.06 32.63 30.69
C THR A 171 45.04 33.23 32.09
N THR A 172 44.52 32.53 33.11
CA THR A 172 44.40 33.06 34.48
C THR A 172 45.43 32.49 35.46
N THR A 173 46.24 31.50 35.07
CA THR A 173 47.27 30.90 35.95
C THR A 173 48.72 31.27 35.60
N GLN A 174 48.93 32.18 34.64
CA GLN A 174 50.26 32.73 34.32
C GLN A 174 50.38 34.20 34.75
N LYS A 175 50.01 34.51 36.00
CA LYS A 175 50.28 35.84 36.59
C LYS A 175 50.41 35.83 38.10
N ASP A 176 51.05 34.81 38.65
CA ASP A 176 51.70 34.90 39.95
C ASP A 176 52.76 33.82 39.99
N ASN A 177 53.94 34.12 40.53
CA ASN A 177 55.18 33.32 40.51
C ASN A 177 56.16 33.73 39.40
N ASP A 178 56.84 34.86 39.60
CA ASP A 178 58.29 34.95 39.34
C ASP A 178 58.84 36.27 39.92
N THR A 179 59.31 36.23 41.18
CA THR A 179 60.73 36.48 41.48
C THR A 179 61.06 36.25 42.96
N PRO A 180 62.02 35.35 43.28
CA PRO A 180 62.71 35.30 44.55
C PRO A 180 64.06 36.05 44.45
N TYR A 181 64.33 37.02 45.33
CA TYR A 181 65.59 37.15 46.10
C TYR A 181 65.58 38.38 47.03
N ARG A 182 66.04 38.16 48.27
CA ARG A 182 66.41 39.10 49.36
C ARG A 182 67.94 39.01 49.50
N PRO A 183 68.75 40.10 49.57
CA PRO A 183 69.22 40.67 50.86
C PRO A 183 69.59 42.19 50.72
N LEU A 184 70.01 42.99 51.70
CA LEU A 184 70.35 42.92 53.12
C LEU A 184 69.56 44.01 53.87
#